data_AF-A0AA41Q5E1-F1
#
_entry.id   AF-A0AA41Q5E1-F1
#
_cell.length_a   1.000
_cell.length_b   1.000
_cell.length_c   1.000
_cell.angle_alpha   90.00
_cell.angle_beta   90.00
_cell.angle_gamma   90.00
#
_symmetry.space_group_name_H-M   'P 1'
#
loop_
_entity.id
_entity.type
_entity.pdbx_description
1 polymer ?
#
loop_
_entity_poly.entity_id
_entity_poly.type
_entity_poly.pdbx_seq_one_letter_code
_entity_poly.pdbx_strand_id
1 'polypeptide(L)'
;MEQVTKIIDDWRKRIEDHPLHVWLAAEDEIEPEQKLWFSLYFTNFIMYFRELNIYHIAYSSPAGLDAPRAALTGHADEDMTHSRLFMADFKTLGWDELLDWKPSEVFHWLFSSQVNEQLRRRTTAITKLYIEAQDPAVRYAVVEAIEACGNALFRHTARLADRYTAKTGRELIYWGQYHLERETGHAVEDEHEAVFADMELTLAQREDAVRLAVRAFELIEEQNSHMLQLAQETLSQGGFDFRRRTQAEPPAQVEAVEREGDYQAGALWPEGYSFNFWPTDPHPTQQPLVETLRRETDKVAESGVLDFFRVDDLDEGEARLRLALLFMATDTTGTPTVYRHMVPYAFPATPAERAVNRLAARFGSRSKMLYVDWRSLDLDRRLAWPVSRTLEFIYLDRATETHRDLRAVVTHHIDVTTDPLLRYWTVVALKKMTATYADAVGALARRVEEKTGRPLPYLTLKRTPHDTVMEPDPAADAVRFDTWAAAPETVDAAQAAIEGIASSIFVRYNRMLDSLAHRDYPEVA
;
A
#
# COMPACT_ATOMS: atom_id res chain seq x y z
N MET A 1 -21.75 -19.59 16.15
CA MET A 1 -20.54 -18.78 16.39
C MET A 1 -19.63 -19.41 17.45
N GLU A 2 -20.18 -19.91 18.56
CA GLU A 2 -19.47 -20.51 19.72
C GLU A 2 -18.17 -21.29 19.42
N GLN A 3 -18.18 -22.25 18.48
CA GLN A 3 -16.98 -23.02 18.15
C GLN A 3 -15.85 -22.15 17.59
N VAL A 4 -16.18 -21.14 16.79
CA VAL A 4 -15.21 -20.19 16.20
C VAL A 4 -14.59 -19.36 17.32
N THR A 5 -15.41 -18.76 18.19
CA THR A 5 -14.96 -17.96 19.33
C THR A 5 -14.06 -18.76 20.27
N LYS A 6 -14.41 -20.02 20.56
CA LYS A 6 -13.55 -20.89 21.38
C LYS A 6 -12.16 -21.11 20.76
N ILE A 7 -12.08 -21.28 19.44
CA ILE A 7 -10.80 -21.43 18.73
C ILE A 7 -9.99 -20.13 18.81
N ILE A 8 -10.65 -18.98 18.63
CA ILE A 8 -10.03 -17.66 18.77
C ILE A 8 -9.48 -17.48 20.19
N ASP A 9 -10.24 -17.84 21.23
CA ASP A 9 -9.81 -17.79 22.63
C ASP A 9 -8.58 -18.67 22.92
N ASP A 10 -8.53 -19.86 22.35
CA ASP A 10 -7.39 -20.76 22.50
C ASP A 10 -6.14 -20.19 21.81
N TRP A 11 -6.29 -19.56 20.65
CA TRP A 11 -5.22 -18.82 19.99
C TRP A 11 -4.81 -17.55 20.75
N ARG A 12 -5.76 -16.82 21.34
CA ARG A 12 -5.50 -15.65 22.20
C ARG A 12 -4.59 -16.01 23.37
N LYS A 13 -4.87 -17.12 24.06
CA LYS A 13 -4.01 -17.61 25.15
C LYS A 13 -2.61 -17.91 24.67
N ARG A 14 -2.47 -18.50 23.47
CA ARG A 14 -1.17 -18.83 22.88
C ARG A 14 -0.38 -17.57 22.49
N ILE A 15 -1.03 -16.58 21.89
CA ILE A 15 -0.32 -15.37 21.42
C ILE A 15 0.13 -14.50 22.60
N GLU A 16 -0.58 -14.52 23.74
CA GLU A 16 -0.16 -13.82 24.97
C GLU A 16 1.26 -14.24 25.40
N ASP A 17 1.57 -15.54 25.32
CA ASP A 17 2.87 -16.11 25.70
C ASP A 17 3.96 -15.96 24.61
N HIS A 18 3.71 -15.19 23.56
CA HIS A 18 4.66 -15.03 22.45
C HIS A 18 6.00 -14.42 22.93
N PRO A 19 7.17 -14.84 22.41
CA PRO A 19 8.48 -14.34 22.85
C PRO A 19 8.65 -12.82 22.81
N LEU A 20 8.00 -12.13 21.86
CA LEU A 20 7.96 -10.66 21.82
C LEU A 20 7.39 -10.09 23.12
N HIS A 21 6.26 -10.61 23.60
CA HIS A 21 5.57 -10.13 24.79
C HIS A 21 6.39 -10.40 26.06
N VAL A 22 7.00 -11.59 26.14
CA VAL A 22 7.94 -11.93 27.20
C VAL A 22 9.11 -10.93 27.23
N TRP A 23 9.67 -10.59 26.08
CA TRP A 23 10.75 -9.60 25.97
C TRP A 23 10.31 -8.18 26.35
N LEU A 24 9.11 -7.75 25.94
CA LEU A 24 8.54 -6.45 26.33
C LEU A 24 8.30 -6.37 27.85
N ALA A 25 7.84 -7.45 28.46
CA ALA A 25 7.57 -7.52 29.90
C ALA A 25 8.84 -7.64 30.76
N ALA A 26 9.97 -8.04 30.18
CA ALA A 26 11.19 -8.29 30.95
C ALA A 26 11.70 -7.00 31.64
N GLU A 27 12.10 -7.14 32.90
CA GLU A 27 12.83 -6.11 33.63
C GLU A 27 14.33 -6.33 33.42
N ASP A 28 14.89 -5.65 32.42
CA ASP A 28 16.29 -5.69 32.04
C ASP A 28 16.85 -4.27 31.89
N GLU A 29 18.12 -4.15 31.49
CA GLU A 29 18.82 -2.87 31.31
C GLU A 29 18.37 -2.10 30.06
N ILE A 30 17.44 -2.62 29.25
CA ILE A 30 16.95 -1.94 28.05
C ILE A 30 15.88 -0.92 28.45
N GLU A 31 16.07 0.33 28.03
CA GLU A 31 15.14 1.41 28.35
C GLU A 31 13.75 1.18 27.70
N PRO A 32 12.65 1.62 28.34
CA PRO A 32 11.30 1.40 27.82
C PRO A 32 11.11 1.91 26.38
N GLU A 33 11.61 3.11 26.08
CA GLU A 33 11.55 3.71 24.74
C GLU A 33 12.34 2.92 23.69
N GLN A 34 13.40 2.23 24.12
CA GLN A 34 14.20 1.36 23.24
C GLN A 34 13.50 0.04 22.96
N LYS A 35 12.74 -0.49 23.93
CA LYS A 35 11.90 -1.66 23.69
C LYS A 35 10.83 -1.37 22.63
N LEU A 36 10.27 -0.17 22.62
CA LEU A 36 9.28 0.27 21.61
C LEU A 36 9.84 0.40 20.19
N TRP A 37 11.16 0.30 19.97
CA TRP A 37 11.76 0.35 18.62
C TRP A 37 11.26 -0.78 17.69
N PHE A 38 10.69 -1.86 18.24
CA PHE A 38 10.02 -2.88 17.44
C PHE A 38 8.95 -2.28 16.53
N SER A 39 8.27 -1.21 16.97
CA SER A 39 7.14 -0.66 16.25
C SER A 39 7.54 0.07 14.97
N LEU A 40 8.81 0.43 14.79
CA LEU A 40 9.30 0.91 13.49
C LEU A 40 9.11 -0.15 12.38
N TYR A 41 9.20 -1.43 12.75
CA TYR A 41 8.95 -2.59 11.87
C TYR A 41 7.47 -2.98 11.78
N PHE A 42 6.62 -2.17 12.40
CA PHE A 42 5.17 -2.28 12.36
C PHE A 42 4.51 -1.02 11.78
N THR A 43 5.25 0.09 11.65
CA THR A 43 4.76 1.39 11.18
C THR A 43 3.91 1.30 9.92
N ASN A 44 4.35 0.54 8.91
CA ASN A 44 3.59 0.42 7.67
C ASN A 44 2.19 -0.20 7.88
N PHE A 45 2.06 -1.16 8.83
CA PHE A 45 0.78 -1.76 9.17
C PHE A 45 -0.07 -0.80 10.00
N ILE A 46 0.48 -0.23 11.08
CA ILE A 46 -0.24 0.74 11.94
C ILE A 46 -0.79 1.90 11.09
N MET A 47 0.07 2.49 10.26
CA MET A 47 -0.32 3.65 9.45
C MET A 47 -1.38 3.30 8.39
N TYR A 48 -1.31 2.11 7.79
CA TYR A 48 -2.26 1.62 6.80
C TYR A 48 -3.58 1.09 7.42
N PHE A 49 -3.62 0.87 8.73
CA PHE A 49 -4.77 0.27 9.40
C PHE A 49 -6.05 1.10 9.23
N ARG A 50 -5.91 2.43 9.15
CA ARG A 50 -7.00 3.32 8.77
C ARG A 50 -7.61 2.96 7.42
N GLU A 51 -6.79 2.78 6.38
CA GLU A 51 -7.29 2.43 5.06
C GLU A 51 -7.86 1.01 5.02
N LEU A 52 -7.29 0.08 5.77
CA LEU A 52 -7.84 -1.27 5.93
C LEU A 52 -9.28 -1.22 6.45
N ASN A 53 -9.51 -0.40 7.46
CA ASN A 53 -10.84 -0.17 8.04
C ASN A 53 -11.82 0.47 7.05
N ILE A 54 -11.42 1.55 6.37
CA ILE A 54 -12.27 2.27 5.41
C ILE A 54 -12.70 1.37 4.24
N TYR A 55 -11.76 0.63 3.64
CA TYR A 55 -12.01 0.01 2.33
C TYR A 55 -12.30 -1.49 2.39
N HIS A 56 -11.95 -2.18 3.48
CA HIS A 56 -12.00 -3.64 3.53
C HIS A 56 -12.82 -4.19 4.69
N ILE A 57 -12.88 -3.50 5.83
CA ILE A 57 -13.67 -3.93 6.99
C ILE A 57 -15.06 -3.34 6.93
N ALA A 58 -15.16 -2.01 6.84
CA ALA A 58 -16.42 -1.28 6.75
C ALA A 58 -17.23 -1.66 5.50
N TYR A 59 -18.56 -1.66 5.64
CA TYR A 59 -19.46 -1.89 4.52
C TYR A 59 -19.88 -0.55 3.89
N SER A 60 -19.76 -0.44 2.56
CA SER A 60 -20.14 0.75 1.81
C SER A 60 -21.67 0.96 1.88
N SER A 61 -22.10 2.20 2.17
CA SER A 61 -23.50 2.63 2.37
C SER A 61 -24.11 2.22 3.72
N PRO A 62 -24.05 3.09 4.74
CA PRO A 62 -24.65 2.84 6.07
C PRO A 62 -26.17 2.64 6.05
N ALA A 63 -26.86 3.13 5.01
CA ALA A 63 -28.30 3.05 4.92
C ALA A 63 -28.76 1.61 4.62
N GLY A 64 -29.49 1.01 5.55
CA GLY A 64 -30.11 -0.32 5.38
C GLY A 64 -29.18 -1.49 5.66
N LEU A 65 -28.04 -1.28 6.33
CA LEU A 65 -27.22 -2.38 6.85
C LEU A 65 -28.00 -3.19 7.89
N ASP A 66 -27.85 -4.50 7.86
CA ASP A 66 -28.28 -5.36 8.96
C ASP A 66 -27.34 -5.19 10.17
N ALA A 67 -27.81 -5.63 11.34
CA ALA A 67 -27.09 -5.42 12.60
C ALA A 67 -25.63 -5.90 12.58
N PRO A 68 -25.29 -7.08 12.02
CA PRO A 68 -23.88 -7.53 11.94
C PRO A 68 -22.99 -6.59 11.13
N ARG A 69 -23.44 -6.12 9.96
CA ARG A 69 -22.65 -5.20 9.14
C ARG A 69 -22.53 -3.82 9.76
N ALA A 70 -23.59 -3.35 10.43
CA ALA A 70 -23.56 -2.07 11.15
C ALA A 70 -22.55 -2.10 12.31
N ALA A 71 -22.51 -3.19 13.08
CA ALA A 71 -21.56 -3.35 14.19
C ALA A 71 -20.10 -3.36 13.71
N LEU A 72 -19.79 -4.11 12.64
CA LEU A 72 -18.43 -4.12 12.06
C LEU A 72 -18.00 -2.77 11.49
N THR A 73 -18.92 -2.03 10.86
CA THR A 73 -18.64 -0.67 10.38
C THR A 73 -18.40 0.30 11.53
N GLY A 74 -19.17 0.20 12.63
CA GLY A 74 -18.98 1.04 13.81
C GLY A 74 -17.61 0.83 14.46
N HIS A 75 -17.18 -0.42 14.61
CA HIS A 75 -15.82 -0.74 15.08
C HIS A 75 -14.75 -0.18 14.13
N ALA A 76 -14.92 -0.35 12.82
CA ALA A 76 -13.96 0.17 11.84
C ALA A 76 -13.74 1.70 11.93
N ASP A 77 -14.79 2.46 12.27
CA ASP A 77 -14.70 3.92 12.45
C ASP A 77 -13.81 4.31 13.66
N GLU A 78 -13.78 3.50 14.72
CA GLU A 78 -12.92 3.71 15.89
C GLU A 78 -11.45 3.44 15.54
N ASP A 79 -11.18 2.30 14.92
CA ASP A 79 -9.83 1.84 14.57
C ASP A 79 -9.12 2.75 13.56
N MET A 80 -9.89 3.50 12.77
CA MET A 80 -9.37 4.54 11.89
C MET A 80 -8.58 5.63 12.62
N THR A 81 -8.69 5.71 13.94
CA THR A 81 -7.95 6.67 14.78
C THR A 81 -6.53 6.22 15.14
N HIS A 82 -6.19 4.93 14.99
CA HIS A 82 -4.92 4.35 15.47
C HIS A 82 -3.69 5.04 14.86
N SER A 83 -3.70 5.31 13.56
CA SER A 83 -2.58 5.99 12.89
C SER A 83 -2.29 7.37 13.50
N ARG A 84 -3.32 8.10 13.96
CA ARG A 84 -3.13 9.43 14.60
C ARG A 84 -2.59 9.32 16.01
N LEU A 85 -3.08 8.36 16.79
CA LEU A 85 -2.55 8.08 18.13
C LEU A 85 -1.07 7.69 18.04
N PHE A 86 -0.73 6.78 17.13
CA PHE A 86 0.66 6.36 16.93
C PHE A 86 1.58 7.53 16.54
N MET A 87 1.11 8.44 15.68
CA MET A 87 1.89 9.63 15.31
C MET A 87 2.11 10.60 16.49
N ALA A 88 1.20 10.66 17.46
CA ALA A 88 1.38 11.44 18.68
C ALA A 88 2.51 10.86 19.55
N ASP A 89 2.53 9.53 19.70
CA ASP A 89 3.59 8.83 20.43
C ASP A 89 4.94 8.88 19.71
N PHE A 90 4.93 8.76 18.38
CA PHE A 90 6.13 8.90 17.55
C PHE A 90 6.84 10.22 17.83
N LYS A 91 6.09 11.33 17.86
CA LYS A 91 6.62 12.66 18.21
C LYS A 91 7.00 12.75 19.68
N THR A 92 6.23 12.13 20.57
CA THR A 92 6.52 12.15 22.00
C THR A 92 7.84 11.44 22.31
N LEU A 93 8.12 10.32 21.64
CA LEU A 93 9.35 9.57 21.77
C LEU A 93 10.58 10.27 21.13
N GLY A 94 10.40 11.41 20.45
CA GLY A 94 11.50 12.14 19.80
C GLY A 94 12.11 11.37 18.62
N TRP A 95 11.27 10.61 17.89
CA TRP A 95 11.76 9.75 16.82
C TRP A 95 12.20 10.50 15.57
N ASP A 96 11.80 11.76 15.41
CA ASP A 96 12.30 12.61 14.34
C ASP A 96 13.81 12.85 14.51
N GLU A 97 14.26 13.24 15.70
CA GLU A 97 15.67 13.44 16.01
C GLU A 97 16.44 12.12 16.10
N LEU A 98 15.81 11.08 16.64
CA LEU A 98 16.44 9.77 16.79
C LEU A 98 16.72 9.09 15.45
N LEU A 99 15.82 9.23 14.48
CA LEU A 99 16.00 8.65 13.15
C LEU A 99 16.84 9.58 12.26
N ASP A 100 16.53 10.87 12.21
CA ASP A 100 17.16 11.85 11.32
C ASP A 100 17.14 11.41 9.83
N TRP A 101 16.11 10.67 9.43
CA TRP A 101 15.96 10.19 8.06
C TRP A 101 15.35 11.27 7.17
N LYS A 102 15.85 11.32 5.93
CA LYS A 102 15.33 12.14 4.86
C LYS A 102 14.06 11.52 4.29
N PRO A 103 13.19 12.32 3.64
CA PRO A 103 11.99 11.80 2.98
C PRO A 103 12.26 10.62 2.05
N SER A 104 13.29 10.67 1.19
CA SER A 104 13.62 9.56 0.30
C SER A 104 14.00 8.27 1.04
N GLU A 105 14.68 8.38 2.18
CA GLU A 105 15.05 7.27 3.05
C GLU A 105 13.80 6.64 3.68
N VAL A 106 12.81 7.44 4.07
CA VAL A 106 11.52 6.95 4.60
C VAL A 106 10.72 6.21 3.52
N PHE A 107 10.57 6.80 2.32
CA PHE A 107 9.89 6.14 1.19
C PHE A 107 10.58 4.82 0.83
N HIS A 108 11.92 4.82 0.73
CA HIS A 108 12.68 3.62 0.42
C HIS A 108 12.53 2.56 1.51
N TRP A 109 12.69 2.93 2.78
CA TRP A 109 12.53 2.03 3.91
C TRP A 109 11.16 1.34 3.88
N LEU A 110 10.08 2.11 3.79
CA LEU A 110 8.72 1.57 3.82
C LEU A 110 8.44 0.64 2.64
N PHE A 111 8.76 1.09 1.42
CA PHE A 111 8.20 0.48 0.22
C PHE A 111 9.18 -0.37 -0.61
N SER A 112 10.49 -0.16 -0.45
CA SER A 112 11.51 -0.80 -1.31
C SER A 112 12.54 -1.61 -0.52
N SER A 113 12.77 -1.30 0.75
CA SER A 113 13.77 -1.98 1.56
C SER A 113 13.42 -3.44 1.82
N GLN A 114 14.44 -4.29 1.84
CA GLN A 114 14.31 -5.73 2.05
C GLN A 114 13.86 -6.04 3.49
N VAL A 115 14.26 -5.22 4.47
CA VAL A 115 13.86 -5.38 5.88
C VAL A 115 12.34 -5.31 6.06
N ASN A 116 11.63 -4.55 5.22
CA ASN A 116 10.17 -4.41 5.26
C ASN A 116 9.44 -5.35 4.28
N GLU A 117 10.14 -6.15 3.49
CA GLU A 117 9.50 -7.02 2.48
C GLU A 117 8.50 -7.99 3.11
N GLN A 118 8.88 -8.60 4.25
CA GLN A 118 8.00 -9.54 4.95
C GLN A 118 6.79 -8.84 5.59
N LEU A 119 6.96 -7.61 6.08
CA LEU A 119 5.85 -6.80 6.58
C LEU A 119 4.87 -6.51 5.44
N ARG A 120 5.35 -6.02 4.29
CA ARG A 120 4.49 -5.73 3.12
C ARG A 120 3.73 -6.95 2.64
N ARG A 121 4.39 -8.12 2.56
CA ARG A 121 3.75 -9.41 2.25
C ARG A 121 2.62 -9.72 3.22
N ARG A 122 2.88 -9.62 4.54
CA ARG A 122 1.89 -9.95 5.58
C ARG A 122 0.74 -8.95 5.62
N THR A 123 1.01 -7.65 5.51
CA THR A 123 -0.05 -6.63 5.40
C THR A 123 -0.95 -6.93 4.21
N THR A 124 -0.38 -7.28 3.06
CA THR A 124 -1.16 -7.69 1.87
C THR A 124 -1.97 -8.96 2.14
N ALA A 125 -1.37 -9.96 2.79
CA ALA A 125 -2.06 -11.20 3.12
C ALA A 125 -3.24 -10.97 4.07
N ILE A 126 -3.09 -10.09 5.08
CA ILE A 126 -4.16 -9.69 5.99
C ILE A 126 -5.28 -8.97 5.23
N THR A 127 -4.95 -8.02 4.35
CA THR A 127 -5.94 -7.37 3.48
C THR A 127 -6.76 -8.40 2.68
N LYS A 128 -6.11 -9.43 2.15
CA LYS A 128 -6.80 -10.50 1.40
C LYS A 128 -7.75 -11.32 2.27
N LEU A 129 -7.47 -11.51 3.57
CA LEU A 129 -8.42 -12.19 4.47
C LEU A 129 -9.75 -11.44 4.55
N TYR A 130 -9.71 -10.10 4.65
CA TYR A 130 -10.91 -9.27 4.67
C TYR A 130 -11.66 -9.25 3.33
N ILE A 131 -10.92 -9.23 2.22
CA ILE A 131 -11.51 -9.31 0.88
C ILE A 131 -12.15 -10.68 0.65
N GLU A 132 -11.59 -11.75 1.20
CA GLU A 132 -12.19 -13.09 1.12
C GLU A 132 -13.41 -13.22 2.05
N ALA A 133 -13.37 -12.60 3.22
CA ALA A 133 -14.44 -12.60 4.22
C ALA A 133 -15.58 -11.62 3.84
N GLN A 134 -16.35 -11.95 2.80
CA GLN A 134 -17.51 -11.15 2.38
C GLN A 134 -18.74 -11.33 3.29
N ASP A 135 -18.91 -12.53 3.85
CA ASP A 135 -19.95 -12.83 4.84
C ASP A 135 -19.64 -12.13 6.18
N PRO A 136 -20.61 -11.43 6.80
CA PRO A 136 -20.34 -10.66 8.02
C PRO A 136 -19.94 -11.52 9.22
N ALA A 137 -20.40 -12.77 9.33
CA ALA A 137 -19.98 -13.65 10.42
C ALA A 137 -18.54 -14.13 10.23
N VAL A 138 -18.15 -14.42 8.99
CA VAL A 138 -16.76 -14.76 8.64
C VAL A 138 -15.84 -13.56 8.85
N ARG A 139 -16.27 -12.36 8.45
CA ARG A 139 -15.52 -11.11 8.64
C ARG A 139 -15.31 -10.80 10.10
N TYR A 140 -16.35 -10.94 10.92
CA TYR A 140 -16.26 -10.80 12.37
C TYR A 140 -15.19 -11.70 12.97
N ALA A 141 -15.12 -12.98 12.58
CA ALA A 141 -14.08 -13.89 13.08
C ALA A 141 -12.65 -13.43 12.72
N VAL A 142 -12.45 -12.79 11.56
CA VAL A 142 -11.14 -12.24 11.16
C VAL A 142 -10.80 -10.99 11.97
N VAL A 143 -11.75 -10.07 12.15
CA VAL A 143 -11.55 -8.87 12.97
C VAL A 143 -11.24 -9.27 14.41
N GLU A 144 -12.05 -10.15 15.01
CA GLU A 144 -11.89 -10.62 16.39
C GLU A 144 -10.51 -11.25 16.62
N ALA A 145 -9.99 -12.01 15.65
CA ALA A 145 -8.65 -12.59 15.73
C ALA A 145 -7.53 -11.52 15.73
N ILE A 146 -7.69 -10.46 14.93
CA ILE A 146 -6.74 -9.33 14.86
C ILE A 146 -6.80 -8.50 16.14
N GLU A 147 -7.99 -8.20 16.64
CA GLU A 147 -8.22 -7.48 17.89
C GLU A 147 -7.64 -8.23 19.10
N ALA A 148 -7.88 -9.53 19.18
CA ALA A 148 -7.30 -10.37 20.23
C ALA A 148 -5.76 -10.33 20.24
N CYS A 149 -5.12 -10.24 19.07
CA CYS A 149 -3.68 -10.08 18.96
C CYS A 149 -3.21 -8.66 19.34
N GLY A 150 -3.92 -7.63 18.89
CA GLY A 150 -3.64 -6.23 19.22
C GLY A 150 -3.70 -6.00 20.73
N ASN A 151 -4.79 -6.43 21.35
CA ASN A 151 -4.99 -6.33 22.80
C ASN A 151 -3.87 -7.00 23.61
N ALA A 152 -3.45 -8.21 23.20
CA ALA A 152 -2.31 -8.88 23.83
C ALA A 152 -1.05 -8.01 23.77
N LEU A 153 -0.71 -7.46 22.60
CA LEU A 153 0.43 -6.55 22.45
C LEU A 153 0.28 -5.29 23.33
N PHE A 154 -0.88 -4.64 23.30
CA PHE A 154 -1.11 -3.38 24.01
C PHE A 154 -1.04 -3.50 25.54
N ARG A 155 -1.46 -4.64 26.11
CA ARG A 155 -1.27 -4.92 27.55
C ARG A 155 0.20 -4.87 27.97
N HIS A 156 1.10 -5.34 27.09
CA HIS A 156 2.53 -5.33 27.37
C HIS A 156 3.16 -3.96 27.11
N THR A 157 2.75 -3.26 26.04
CA THR A 157 3.27 -1.92 25.77
C THR A 157 2.77 -0.89 26.77
N ALA A 158 1.57 -1.05 27.34
CA ALA A 158 1.03 -0.12 28.33
C ALA A 158 1.90 -0.04 29.58
N ARG A 159 2.46 -1.18 30.02
CA ARG A 159 3.43 -1.20 31.13
C ARG A 159 4.74 -0.49 30.79
N LEU A 160 5.18 -0.56 29.52
CA LEU A 160 6.36 0.19 29.06
C LEU A 160 6.07 1.68 29.00
N ALA A 161 4.88 2.07 28.54
CA ALA A 161 4.42 3.46 28.56
C ALA A 161 4.34 4.02 29.98
N ASP A 162 3.86 3.24 30.95
CA ASP A 162 3.82 3.64 32.37
C ASP A 162 5.25 3.89 32.91
N ARG A 163 6.19 3.00 32.59
CA ARG A 163 7.62 3.17 32.96
C ARG A 163 8.24 4.40 32.29
N TYR A 164 7.98 4.61 31.00
CA TYR A 164 8.43 5.79 30.26
C TYR A 164 7.86 7.08 30.88
N THR A 165 6.58 7.08 31.22
CA THR A 165 5.89 8.22 31.85
C THR A 165 6.46 8.51 33.23
N ALA A 166 6.70 7.49 34.05
CA ALA A 166 7.33 7.66 35.36
C ALA A 166 8.74 8.25 35.28
N LYS A 167 9.50 7.90 34.23
CA LYS A 167 10.86 8.39 33.99
C LYS A 167 10.88 9.82 33.43
N THR A 168 9.98 10.15 32.51
CA THR A 168 10.07 11.38 31.69
C THR A 168 9.00 12.43 32.00
N GLY A 169 7.93 12.05 32.69
CA GLY A 169 6.73 12.86 32.88
C GLY A 169 5.87 13.03 31.63
N ARG A 170 6.15 12.30 30.54
CA ARG A 170 5.45 12.39 29.26
C ARG A 170 4.68 11.10 29.01
N GLU A 171 3.38 11.24 28.75
CA GLU A 171 2.48 10.12 28.48
C GLU A 171 2.57 9.67 27.02
N LEU A 172 2.46 8.35 26.80
CA LEU A 172 2.32 7.73 25.48
C LEU A 172 0.87 7.26 25.33
N ILE A 173 0.11 7.91 24.46
CA ILE A 173 -1.34 7.71 24.35
C ILE A 173 -1.71 6.52 23.45
N TYR A 174 -0.86 6.10 22.52
CA TYR A 174 -1.09 4.92 21.68
C TYR A 174 -0.57 3.64 22.33
N TRP A 175 0.62 3.72 22.91
CA TRP A 175 1.23 2.56 23.56
C TRP A 175 0.75 2.38 25.01
N GLY A 176 0.12 3.39 25.61
CA GLY A 176 -0.29 3.43 27.02
C GLY A 176 -1.75 3.10 27.30
N GLN A 177 -2.17 3.40 28.54
CA GLN A 177 -3.49 3.05 29.06
C GLN A 177 -4.63 3.70 28.27
N TYR A 178 -4.45 4.92 27.76
CA TYR A 178 -5.47 5.61 26.96
C TYR A 178 -5.97 4.77 25.78
N HIS A 179 -5.06 4.11 25.04
CA HIS A 179 -5.44 3.23 23.95
C HIS A 179 -5.97 1.89 24.46
N LEU A 180 -5.29 1.29 25.44
CA LEU A 180 -5.67 -0.01 25.99
C LEU A 180 -7.09 -0.03 26.59
N GLU A 181 -7.54 1.08 27.19
CA GLU A 181 -8.90 1.21 27.74
C GLU A 181 -10.00 1.27 26.65
N ARG A 182 -9.62 1.59 25.41
CA ARG A 182 -10.52 1.64 24.24
C ARG A 182 -10.46 0.33 23.45
N GLU A 183 -9.29 -0.32 23.46
CA GLU A 183 -9.03 -1.65 22.94
C GLU A 183 -9.63 -2.72 23.87
N THR A 184 -10.94 -2.97 23.78
CA THR A 184 -11.63 -3.98 24.60
C THR A 184 -11.08 -5.40 24.36
N GLY A 185 -10.39 -5.61 23.23
CA GLY A 185 -9.91 -6.91 22.76
C GLY A 185 -10.99 -7.74 22.08
N HIS A 186 -12.09 -7.09 21.70
CA HIS A 186 -13.23 -7.64 20.99
C HIS A 186 -13.56 -6.75 19.79
N ALA A 187 -13.90 -7.37 18.66
CA ALA A 187 -14.23 -6.71 17.40
C ALA A 187 -15.50 -5.85 17.44
N VAL A 188 -16.27 -5.96 18.52
CA VAL A 188 -17.46 -5.17 18.77
C VAL A 188 -17.54 -4.89 20.27
N GLU A 189 -18.11 -3.76 20.65
CA GLU A 189 -18.39 -3.47 22.05
C GLU A 189 -19.23 -4.59 22.69
N ASP A 190 -19.08 -4.80 24.00
CA ASP A 190 -19.80 -5.85 24.75
C ASP A 190 -21.33 -5.82 24.50
N GLU A 191 -21.91 -4.65 24.24
CA GLU A 191 -23.34 -4.50 23.92
C GLU A 191 -23.73 -5.02 22.53
N HIS A 192 -22.76 -5.17 21.64
CA HIS A 192 -22.91 -5.68 20.27
C HIS A 192 -22.38 -7.11 20.11
N GLU A 193 -21.66 -7.67 21.07
CA GLU A 193 -21.20 -9.06 21.04
C GLU A 193 -22.37 -10.05 20.88
N ALA A 194 -23.51 -9.74 21.50
CA ALA A 194 -24.75 -10.49 21.36
C ALA A 194 -25.25 -10.61 19.90
N VAL A 195 -24.90 -9.66 19.03
CA VAL A 195 -25.26 -9.70 17.58
C VAL A 195 -24.62 -10.91 16.89
N PHE A 196 -23.44 -11.33 17.34
CA PHE A 196 -22.68 -12.42 16.74
C PHE A 196 -22.75 -13.72 17.55
N ALA A 197 -22.84 -13.64 18.88
CA ALA A 197 -22.84 -14.80 19.77
C ALA A 197 -23.92 -15.84 19.39
N ASP A 198 -25.13 -15.36 19.10
CA ASP A 198 -26.30 -16.19 18.79
C ASP A 198 -26.38 -16.61 17.30
N MET A 199 -25.42 -16.22 16.45
CA MET A 199 -25.45 -16.58 15.03
C MET A 199 -25.21 -18.07 14.82
N GLU A 200 -26.22 -18.75 14.26
CA GLU A 200 -26.07 -20.10 13.72
C GLU A 200 -25.31 -20.05 12.38
N LEU A 201 -24.15 -20.69 12.35
CA LEU A 201 -23.32 -20.76 11.14
C LEU A 201 -23.60 -22.05 10.40
N THR A 202 -23.72 -21.95 9.07
CA THR A 202 -23.62 -23.12 8.20
C THR A 202 -22.24 -23.79 8.35
N LEU A 203 -22.12 -25.04 7.89
CA LEU A 203 -20.83 -25.74 7.88
C LEU A 203 -19.76 -24.93 7.12
N ALA A 204 -20.09 -24.42 5.93
CA ALA A 204 -19.19 -23.65 5.09
C ALA A 204 -18.75 -22.34 5.78
N GLN A 205 -19.70 -21.54 6.31
CA GLN A 205 -19.38 -20.31 7.05
C GLN A 205 -18.47 -20.60 8.25
N ARG A 206 -18.72 -21.69 8.98
CA ARG A 206 -17.89 -22.07 10.13
C ARG A 206 -16.48 -22.46 9.71
N GLU A 207 -16.33 -23.25 8.65
CA GLU A 207 -15.03 -23.66 8.12
C GLU A 207 -14.23 -22.46 7.61
N ASP A 208 -14.87 -21.53 6.91
CA ASP A 208 -14.25 -20.30 6.43
C ASP A 208 -13.86 -19.37 7.58
N ALA A 209 -14.74 -19.15 8.55
CA ALA A 209 -14.47 -18.33 9.73
C ALA A 209 -13.25 -18.85 10.51
N VAL A 210 -13.19 -20.17 10.77
CA VAL A 210 -12.04 -20.78 11.45
C VAL A 210 -10.77 -20.63 10.62
N ARG A 211 -10.82 -20.99 9.33
CA ARG A 211 -9.64 -20.95 8.46
C ARG A 211 -9.04 -19.55 8.37
N LEU A 212 -9.88 -18.53 8.17
CA LEU A 212 -9.40 -17.15 8.02
C LEU A 212 -8.95 -16.54 9.34
N ALA A 213 -9.68 -16.78 10.45
CA ALA A 213 -9.27 -16.32 11.78
C ALA A 213 -7.93 -16.93 12.22
N VAL A 214 -7.76 -18.25 12.06
CA VAL A 214 -6.48 -18.93 12.35
C VAL A 214 -5.36 -18.38 11.47
N ARG A 215 -5.64 -18.10 10.19
CA ARG A 215 -4.64 -17.52 9.30
C ARG A 215 -4.22 -16.12 9.74
N ALA A 216 -5.13 -15.32 10.30
CA ALA A 216 -4.79 -14.01 10.87
C ALA A 216 -3.81 -14.16 12.05
N PHE A 217 -4.09 -15.08 12.98
CA PHE A 217 -3.18 -15.38 14.09
C PHE A 217 -1.78 -15.81 13.61
N GLU A 218 -1.70 -16.71 12.63
CA GLU A 218 -0.41 -17.16 12.08
C GLU A 218 0.39 -16.00 11.47
N LEU A 219 -0.27 -15.13 10.70
CA LEU A 219 0.37 -13.97 10.10
C LEU A 219 0.89 -12.99 11.18
N ILE A 220 0.16 -12.82 12.27
CA ILE A 220 0.57 -11.93 13.37
C ILE A 220 1.66 -12.58 14.23
N GLU A 221 1.62 -13.89 14.47
CA GLU A 221 2.68 -14.63 15.14
C GLU A 221 4.01 -14.51 14.37
N GLU A 222 3.97 -14.68 13.03
CA GLU A 222 5.11 -14.44 12.14
C GLU A 222 5.61 -12.99 12.23
N GLN A 223 4.70 -12.02 12.31
CA GLN A 223 5.03 -10.60 12.41
C GLN A 223 5.69 -10.29 13.77
N ASN A 224 5.14 -10.77 14.88
CA ASN A 224 5.68 -10.56 16.22
C ASN A 224 7.09 -11.15 16.35
N SER A 225 7.32 -12.34 15.81
CA SER A 225 8.65 -12.96 15.75
C SER A 225 9.65 -12.10 14.97
N HIS A 226 9.24 -11.57 13.81
CA HIS A 226 10.10 -10.72 12.98
C HIS A 226 10.38 -9.36 13.64
N MET A 227 9.39 -8.74 14.28
CA MET A 227 9.57 -7.47 15.00
C MET A 227 10.55 -7.62 16.17
N LEU A 228 10.44 -8.71 16.94
CA LEU A 228 11.37 -9.02 18.02
C LEU A 228 12.81 -9.15 17.48
N GLN A 229 12.99 -9.97 16.44
CA GLN A 229 14.29 -10.18 15.82
C GLN A 229 14.92 -8.87 15.35
N LEU A 230 14.15 -8.04 14.64
CA LEU A 230 14.64 -6.78 14.10
C LEU A 230 14.90 -5.74 15.19
N ALA A 231 14.09 -5.69 16.25
CA ALA A 231 14.34 -4.81 17.40
C ALA A 231 15.66 -5.19 18.10
N GLN A 232 15.87 -6.48 18.40
CA GLN A 232 17.09 -6.98 19.03
C GLN A 232 18.34 -6.77 18.16
N GLU A 233 18.23 -7.00 16.86
CA GLU A 233 19.32 -6.70 15.92
C GLU A 233 19.63 -5.19 15.90
N THR A 234 18.61 -4.34 15.91
CA THR A 234 18.82 -2.87 15.95
C THR A 234 19.57 -2.46 17.20
N LEU A 235 19.14 -2.96 18.37
CA LEU A 235 19.77 -2.66 19.65
C LEU A 235 21.23 -3.13 19.68
N SER A 236 21.49 -4.37 19.24
CA SER A 236 22.84 -4.95 19.26
C SER A 236 23.81 -4.37 18.22
N GLN A 237 23.31 -3.81 17.11
CA GLN A 237 24.14 -3.28 16.02
C GLN A 237 24.38 -1.76 16.10
N GLY A 238 24.01 -1.11 17.21
CA GLY A 238 24.26 0.32 17.42
C GLY A 238 23.10 1.24 17.01
N GLY A 239 21.86 0.74 17.08
CA GLY A 239 20.65 1.56 16.96
C GLY A 239 20.22 1.87 15.53
N PHE A 240 19.43 2.92 15.38
CA PHE A 240 18.86 3.30 14.07
C PHE A 240 19.89 3.85 13.08
N ASP A 241 21.06 4.29 13.55
CA ASP A 241 22.21 4.61 12.71
C ASP A 241 22.63 3.42 11.83
N PHE A 242 22.64 2.21 12.39
CA PHE A 242 22.89 0.99 11.63
C PHE A 242 21.81 0.75 10.58
N ARG A 243 20.54 0.94 10.94
CA ARG A 243 19.39 0.76 10.01
C ARG A 243 19.40 1.76 8.88
N ARG A 244 19.72 3.02 9.16
CA ARG A 244 19.85 4.07 8.15
C ARG A 244 20.82 3.65 7.05
N ARG A 245 22.07 3.35 7.45
CA ARG A 245 23.19 3.03 6.55
C ARG A 245 23.01 1.74 5.75
N THR A 246 22.27 0.77 6.30
CA THR A 246 22.19 -0.58 5.69
C THR A 246 20.89 -0.85 4.94
N GLN A 247 19.82 -0.10 5.23
CA GLN A 247 18.47 -0.48 4.82
C GLN A 247 17.56 0.70 4.46
N ALA A 248 17.82 1.92 4.94
CA ALA A 248 16.97 3.09 4.61
C ALA A 248 17.48 3.86 3.39
N GLU A 249 18.78 3.95 3.17
CA GLU A 249 19.35 4.68 2.03
C GLU A 249 18.88 4.11 0.67
N PRO A 250 18.26 4.93 -0.20
CA PRO A 250 17.89 4.49 -1.53
C PRO A 250 19.11 4.27 -2.43
N PRO A 251 19.01 3.41 -3.46
CA PRO A 251 20.11 3.18 -4.38
C PRO A 251 20.56 4.47 -5.04
N ALA A 252 21.87 4.70 -5.05
CA ALA A 252 22.44 5.92 -5.62
C ALA A 252 22.36 5.99 -7.14
N GLN A 253 22.34 4.83 -7.78
CA GLN A 253 22.25 4.65 -9.21
C GLN A 253 21.42 3.39 -9.47
N VAL A 254 20.79 3.34 -10.64
CA VAL A 254 20.09 2.16 -11.12
C VAL A 254 20.68 1.83 -12.49
N GLU A 255 21.17 0.60 -12.64
CA GLU A 255 21.57 0.09 -13.95
C GLU A 255 20.36 0.10 -14.88
N ALA A 256 20.47 0.84 -15.97
CA ALA A 256 19.40 1.00 -16.95
C ALA A 256 20.02 1.11 -18.34
N VAL A 257 19.31 0.59 -19.33
CA VAL A 257 19.69 0.70 -20.74
C VAL A 257 18.91 1.83 -21.39
N GLU A 258 19.57 2.52 -22.33
CA GLU A 258 18.87 3.47 -23.20
C GLU A 258 17.92 2.71 -24.11
N ARG A 259 16.71 3.24 -24.27
CA ARG A 259 15.72 2.67 -25.18
C ARG A 259 16.19 2.88 -26.62
N GLU A 260 16.30 1.82 -27.40
CA GLU A 260 16.56 1.92 -28.85
C GLU A 260 15.32 2.49 -29.57
N GLY A 261 15.52 3.55 -30.37
CA GLY A 261 14.49 4.21 -31.18
C GLY A 261 13.98 5.54 -30.60
N ASP A 262 13.49 6.43 -31.48
CA ASP A 262 12.92 7.71 -31.06
C ASP A 262 11.66 7.47 -30.23
N TYR A 263 11.61 8.03 -29.02
CA TYR A 263 10.39 8.06 -28.22
C TYR A 263 9.30 8.80 -29.01
N GLN A 264 8.22 8.10 -29.36
CA GLN A 264 7.02 8.72 -29.91
C GLN A 264 5.93 8.76 -28.85
N ALA A 265 5.41 9.95 -28.57
CA ALA A 265 4.27 10.13 -27.66
C ALA A 265 3.10 9.26 -28.13
N GLY A 266 2.49 8.49 -27.22
CA GLY A 266 1.45 7.51 -27.56
C GLY A 266 1.92 6.18 -28.16
N ALA A 267 3.21 6.01 -28.51
CA ALA A 267 3.76 4.72 -28.97
C ALA A 267 4.22 3.88 -27.76
N LEU A 268 3.37 2.91 -27.38
CA LEU A 268 3.71 1.75 -26.53
C LEU A 268 4.58 2.10 -25.30
N TRP A 269 4.03 2.96 -24.46
CA TRP A 269 4.35 3.06 -23.03
C TRP A 269 3.33 2.19 -22.24
N PRO A 270 3.71 1.43 -21.18
CA PRO A 270 4.93 1.64 -20.43
C PRO A 270 6.14 0.75 -20.61
N GLU A 271 6.11 -0.30 -21.41
CA GLU A 271 7.23 -1.25 -21.37
C GLU A 271 7.45 -1.85 -22.75
N GLY A 272 8.65 -1.65 -23.31
CA GLY A 272 9.08 -2.21 -24.59
C GLY A 272 9.28 -3.71 -24.50
N TYR A 273 8.27 -4.43 -24.05
CA TYR A 273 8.33 -5.86 -23.91
C TYR A 273 7.80 -6.55 -25.15
N SER A 274 8.48 -7.62 -25.54
CA SER A 274 8.21 -8.46 -26.70
C SER A 274 6.96 -9.36 -26.57
N PHE A 275 6.02 -9.04 -25.66
CA PHE A 275 4.85 -9.89 -25.39
C PHE A 275 3.51 -9.20 -25.64
N ASN A 276 2.47 -10.02 -25.75
CA ASN A 276 1.12 -9.62 -26.14
C ASN A 276 0.34 -8.98 -24.98
N PHE A 277 0.73 -7.76 -24.59
CA PHE A 277 0.04 -7.04 -23.51
C PHE A 277 -1.16 -6.23 -23.98
N TRP A 278 -1.01 -5.47 -25.06
CA TRP A 278 -2.01 -4.48 -25.43
C TRP A 278 -3.15 -5.13 -26.22
N PRO A 279 -4.40 -4.65 -26.05
CA PRO A 279 -5.54 -5.16 -26.79
C PRO A 279 -5.51 -4.64 -28.24
N THR A 280 -4.56 -5.16 -29.03
CA THR A 280 -4.34 -4.73 -30.42
C THR A 280 -5.32 -5.39 -31.39
N ASP A 281 -5.82 -6.58 -31.06
CA ASP A 281 -6.81 -7.30 -31.86
C ASP A 281 -7.91 -7.89 -30.94
N PRO A 282 -8.75 -7.03 -30.34
CA PRO A 282 -9.71 -7.47 -29.34
C PRO A 282 -10.87 -8.25 -29.97
N HIS A 283 -11.22 -9.39 -29.37
CA HIS A 283 -12.40 -10.18 -29.71
C HIS A 283 -13.65 -9.29 -29.72
N PRO A 284 -14.66 -9.53 -30.60
CA PRO A 284 -15.85 -8.69 -30.70
C PRO A 284 -16.57 -8.41 -29.37
N THR A 285 -16.61 -9.38 -28.46
CA THR A 285 -17.22 -9.22 -27.12
C THR A 285 -16.46 -8.25 -26.21
N GLN A 286 -15.19 -7.98 -26.48
CA GLN A 286 -14.34 -7.07 -25.69
C GLN A 286 -14.28 -5.65 -26.29
N GLN A 287 -14.87 -5.41 -27.46
CA GLN A 287 -14.88 -4.09 -28.11
C GLN A 287 -15.42 -2.96 -27.20
N PRO A 288 -16.51 -3.18 -26.42
CA PRO A 288 -16.98 -2.15 -25.48
C PRO A 288 -15.94 -1.73 -24.43
N LEU A 289 -15.05 -2.64 -24.04
CA LEU A 289 -13.98 -2.34 -23.07
C LEU A 289 -12.93 -1.42 -23.69
N VAL A 290 -12.56 -1.66 -24.94
CA VAL A 290 -11.60 -0.83 -25.68
C VAL A 290 -12.18 0.56 -25.93
N GLU A 291 -13.45 0.63 -26.31
CA GLU A 291 -14.17 1.89 -26.51
C GLU A 291 -14.24 2.70 -25.21
N THR A 292 -14.57 2.03 -24.09
CA THR A 292 -14.59 2.64 -22.77
C THR A 292 -13.20 3.11 -22.35
N LEU A 293 -12.17 2.28 -22.51
CA LEU A 293 -10.79 2.65 -22.19
C LEU A 293 -10.34 3.87 -22.98
N ARG A 294 -10.63 3.92 -24.28
CA ARG A 294 -10.33 5.07 -25.14
C ARG A 294 -11.08 6.30 -24.67
N ARG A 295 -12.40 6.21 -24.50
CA ARG A 295 -13.26 7.31 -24.05
C ARG A 295 -12.74 7.93 -22.74
N GLU A 296 -12.40 7.10 -21.76
CA GLU A 296 -11.88 7.59 -20.48
C GLU A 296 -10.47 8.17 -20.61
N THR A 297 -9.63 7.63 -21.50
CA THR A 297 -8.29 8.18 -21.79
C THR A 297 -8.37 9.54 -22.48
N ASP A 298 -9.32 9.70 -23.41
CA ASP A 298 -9.54 10.94 -24.14
C ASP A 298 -10.02 12.05 -23.20
N LYS A 299 -10.95 11.73 -22.27
CA LYS A 299 -11.37 12.68 -21.21
C LYS A 299 -10.20 13.22 -20.40
N VAL A 300 -9.26 12.35 -20.02
CA VAL A 300 -8.05 12.75 -19.30
C VAL A 300 -7.22 13.72 -20.16
N ALA A 301 -6.98 13.37 -21.42
CA ALA A 301 -6.19 14.17 -22.34
C ALA A 301 -6.82 15.56 -22.59
N GLU A 302 -8.15 15.63 -22.60
CA GLU A 302 -8.94 16.84 -22.86
C GLU A 302 -9.19 17.71 -21.61
N SER A 303 -8.94 17.19 -20.40
CA SER A 303 -9.33 17.85 -19.15
C SER A 303 -8.50 19.08 -18.74
N GLY A 304 -7.50 19.49 -19.52
CA GLY A 304 -6.61 20.61 -19.20
C GLY A 304 -5.59 20.33 -18.09
N VAL A 305 -5.73 19.23 -17.35
CA VAL A 305 -4.79 18.82 -16.29
C VAL A 305 -3.35 18.69 -16.80
N LEU A 306 -3.17 18.31 -18.08
CA LEU A 306 -1.86 18.16 -18.71
C LEU A 306 -1.20 19.49 -19.06
N ASP A 307 -1.96 20.59 -19.11
CA ASP A 307 -1.41 21.94 -19.33
C ASP A 307 -0.51 22.36 -18.18
N PHE A 308 -0.68 21.75 -17.00
CA PHE A 308 0.27 21.87 -15.90
C PHE A 308 1.71 21.48 -16.29
N PHE A 309 1.94 20.63 -17.28
CA PHE A 309 3.32 20.29 -17.71
C PHE A 309 3.81 21.12 -18.91
N ARG A 310 2.96 22.02 -19.42
CA ARG A 310 3.27 22.93 -20.52
C ARG A 310 3.75 24.27 -19.96
N VAL A 311 5.05 24.35 -19.73
CA VAL A 311 5.74 25.57 -19.28
C VAL A 311 7.06 25.73 -20.02
N ASP A 312 7.35 26.99 -20.39
CA ASP A 312 8.57 27.38 -21.10
C ASP A 312 9.70 27.77 -20.14
N ASP A 313 9.34 28.33 -18.98
CA ASP A 313 10.31 28.67 -17.94
C ASP A 313 10.90 27.41 -17.29
N LEU A 314 12.22 27.38 -17.19
CA LEU A 314 12.94 26.19 -16.73
C LEU A 314 12.83 26.00 -15.23
N ASP A 315 12.86 27.08 -14.45
CA ASP A 315 12.80 27.02 -12.98
C ASP A 315 11.40 26.58 -12.54
N GLU A 316 10.36 27.14 -13.16
CA GLU A 316 8.98 26.69 -13.00
C GLU A 316 8.83 25.23 -13.46
N GLY A 317 9.47 24.86 -14.57
CA GLY A 317 9.54 23.46 -15.02
C GLY A 317 10.09 22.50 -13.96
N GLU A 318 11.21 22.84 -13.33
CA GLU A 318 11.78 22.04 -12.24
C GLU A 318 10.85 21.94 -11.04
N ALA A 319 10.23 23.06 -10.63
CA ALA A 319 9.27 23.08 -9.52
C ALA A 319 8.05 22.19 -9.79
N ARG A 320 7.49 22.24 -11.00
CA ARG A 320 6.36 21.39 -11.40
C ARG A 320 6.75 19.90 -11.43
N LEU A 321 7.98 19.57 -11.84
CA LEU A 321 8.49 18.19 -11.76
C LEU A 321 8.70 17.73 -10.31
N ARG A 322 9.21 18.58 -9.40
CA ARG A 322 9.34 18.26 -7.98
C ARG A 322 7.99 17.90 -7.36
N LEU A 323 6.98 18.74 -7.60
CA LEU A 323 5.63 18.50 -7.10
C LEU A 323 5.05 17.20 -7.67
N ALA A 324 5.13 16.99 -8.98
CA ALA A 324 4.65 15.76 -9.61
C ALA A 324 5.36 14.53 -9.02
N LEU A 325 6.68 14.58 -8.84
CA LEU A 325 7.46 13.48 -8.30
C LEU A 325 7.10 13.16 -6.85
N LEU A 326 6.86 14.18 -6.01
CA LEU A 326 6.41 14.02 -4.63
C LEU A 326 5.10 13.22 -4.55
N PHE A 327 4.10 13.61 -5.34
CA PHE A 327 2.81 12.90 -5.36
C PHE A 327 2.92 11.52 -6.02
N MET A 328 3.68 11.39 -7.11
CA MET A 328 3.90 10.11 -7.79
C MET A 328 4.65 9.09 -6.91
N ALA A 329 5.49 9.54 -5.97
CA ALA A 329 6.24 8.64 -5.09
C ALA A 329 5.31 7.77 -4.24
N THR A 330 4.19 8.32 -3.75
CA THR A 330 3.18 7.58 -2.96
C THR A 330 2.65 6.34 -3.69
N ASP A 331 2.45 6.43 -5.00
CA ASP A 331 1.94 5.30 -5.80
C ASP A 331 3.09 4.43 -6.33
N THR A 332 4.11 5.07 -6.87
CA THR A 332 5.18 4.41 -7.63
C THR A 332 6.06 3.55 -6.73
N THR A 333 6.35 4.01 -5.52
CA THR A 333 7.21 3.26 -4.60
C THR A 333 6.47 2.06 -4.00
N GLY A 334 5.15 2.14 -3.82
CA GLY A 334 4.30 1.02 -3.39
C GLY A 334 3.96 0.02 -4.51
N THR A 335 4.08 0.43 -5.78
CA THR A 335 3.76 -0.37 -6.96
C THR A 335 4.41 -1.78 -6.99
N PRO A 336 5.69 -1.97 -6.63
CA PRO A 336 6.30 -3.30 -6.54
C PRO A 336 5.54 -4.26 -5.62
N THR A 337 4.95 -3.76 -4.54
CA THR A 337 4.17 -4.58 -3.60
C THR A 337 2.89 -5.09 -4.26
N VAL A 338 2.17 -4.20 -4.97
CA VAL A 338 0.96 -4.54 -5.71
C VAL A 338 1.25 -5.64 -6.73
N TYR A 339 2.28 -5.47 -7.54
CA TYR A 339 2.62 -6.43 -8.58
C TYR A 339 3.28 -7.71 -8.05
N ARG A 340 3.90 -7.69 -6.87
CA ARG A 340 4.51 -8.89 -6.29
C ARG A 340 3.53 -9.74 -5.48
N HIS A 341 2.60 -9.10 -4.76
CA HIS A 341 1.79 -9.79 -3.75
C HIS A 341 0.28 -9.71 -4.01
N MET A 342 -0.20 -8.74 -4.80
CA MET A 342 -1.63 -8.54 -5.04
C MET A 342 -2.07 -9.14 -6.38
N VAL A 343 -1.48 -8.68 -7.48
CA VAL A 343 -1.80 -9.13 -8.85
C VAL A 343 -1.57 -10.63 -9.07
N PRO A 344 -0.45 -11.23 -8.61
CA PRO A 344 -0.15 -12.62 -8.93
C PRO A 344 -1.11 -13.61 -8.26
N TYR A 345 -1.33 -14.73 -8.93
CA TYR A 345 -1.86 -15.95 -8.34
C TYR A 345 -0.78 -16.60 -7.49
N ALA A 346 -1.10 -16.95 -6.24
CA ALA A 346 -0.17 -17.66 -5.36
C ALA A 346 0.22 -19.04 -5.91
N PHE A 347 -0.74 -19.72 -6.55
CA PHE A 347 -0.58 -21.05 -7.13
C PHE A 347 -1.14 -21.07 -8.56
N PRO A 348 -0.42 -20.52 -9.56
CA PRO A 348 -0.92 -20.44 -10.93
C PRO A 348 -0.94 -21.83 -11.59
N ALA A 349 -2.13 -22.37 -11.84
CA ALA A 349 -2.38 -23.66 -12.47
C ALA A 349 -2.47 -23.57 -14.00
N THR A 350 -3.02 -22.48 -14.53
CA THR A 350 -3.25 -22.33 -15.98
C THR A 350 -2.19 -21.49 -16.68
N PRO A 351 -1.97 -21.65 -18.00
CA PRO A 351 -1.10 -20.75 -18.77
C PRO A 351 -1.50 -19.26 -18.62
N ALA A 352 -2.79 -18.98 -18.47
CA ALA A 352 -3.32 -17.63 -18.31
C ALA A 352 -2.98 -17.02 -16.95
N GLU A 353 -3.12 -17.78 -15.87
CA GLU A 353 -2.68 -17.34 -14.54
C GLU A 353 -1.17 -17.10 -14.51
N ARG A 354 -0.39 -18.00 -15.12
CA ARG A 354 1.07 -17.80 -15.27
C ARG A 354 1.39 -16.58 -16.13
N ALA A 355 0.61 -16.31 -17.17
CA ALA A 355 0.77 -15.09 -17.97
C ALA A 355 0.54 -13.84 -17.11
N VAL A 356 -0.52 -13.78 -16.29
CA VAL A 356 -0.75 -12.68 -15.33
C VAL A 356 0.41 -12.53 -14.35
N ASN A 357 0.93 -13.62 -13.80
CA ASN A 357 2.09 -13.57 -12.89
C ASN A 357 3.33 -13.01 -13.59
N ARG A 358 3.57 -13.41 -14.85
CA ARG A 358 4.68 -12.90 -15.67
C ARG A 358 4.49 -11.43 -16.04
N LEU A 359 3.26 -10.97 -16.29
CA LEU A 359 2.94 -9.54 -16.42
C LEU A 359 3.38 -8.81 -15.15
N ALA A 360 2.90 -9.26 -14.01
CA ALA A 360 3.16 -8.61 -12.73
C ALA A 360 4.64 -8.59 -12.37
N ALA A 361 5.39 -9.67 -12.60
CA ALA A 361 6.83 -9.72 -12.34
C ALA A 361 7.64 -8.66 -13.11
N ARG A 362 7.17 -8.27 -14.30
CA ARG A 362 7.80 -7.25 -15.12
C ARG A 362 7.43 -5.84 -14.66
N PHE A 363 6.16 -5.65 -14.30
CA PHE A 363 5.64 -4.39 -13.78
C PHE A 363 6.15 -4.13 -12.35
N GLY A 364 7.07 -3.19 -12.15
CA GLY A 364 7.53 -2.77 -10.81
C GLY A 364 9.02 -2.51 -10.68
N SER A 365 9.81 -3.01 -11.64
CA SER A 365 11.26 -2.82 -11.71
C SER A 365 11.70 -1.35 -11.82
N ARG A 366 10.84 -0.48 -12.38
CA ARG A 366 11.14 0.94 -12.64
C ARG A 366 11.09 1.85 -11.41
N SER A 367 10.40 1.42 -10.35
CA SER A 367 10.20 2.22 -9.14
C SER A 367 11.50 2.76 -8.54
N LYS A 368 12.59 1.99 -8.62
CA LYS A 368 13.91 2.39 -8.10
C LYS A 368 14.50 3.61 -8.81
N MET A 369 14.20 3.81 -10.10
CA MET A 369 14.70 4.97 -10.84
C MET A 369 14.11 6.28 -10.31
N LEU A 370 12.94 6.23 -9.66
CA LEU A 370 12.32 7.42 -9.06
C LEU A 370 13.25 8.08 -8.03
N TYR A 371 14.05 7.31 -7.30
CA TYR A 371 15.00 7.87 -6.32
C TYR A 371 16.17 8.61 -6.98
N VAL A 372 16.53 8.26 -8.22
CA VAL A 372 17.53 9.01 -9.00
C VAL A 372 16.96 10.38 -9.36
N ASP A 373 15.73 10.43 -9.88
CA ASP A 373 15.03 11.68 -10.19
C ASP A 373 14.82 12.52 -8.92
N TRP A 374 14.47 11.90 -7.80
CA TRP A 374 14.27 12.55 -6.50
C TRP A 374 15.52 13.30 -6.05
N ARG A 375 16.67 12.65 -6.17
CA ARG A 375 17.98 13.23 -5.88
C ARG A 375 18.35 14.32 -6.87
N SER A 376 18.15 14.08 -8.17
CA SER A 376 18.45 15.05 -9.23
C SER A 376 17.66 16.35 -9.08
N LEU A 377 16.41 16.26 -8.59
CA LEU A 377 15.57 17.42 -8.31
C LEU A 377 15.76 17.98 -6.90
N ASP A 378 16.66 17.42 -6.10
CA ASP A 378 17.06 17.89 -4.77
C ASP A 378 15.88 17.94 -3.78
N LEU A 379 14.95 16.97 -3.88
CA LEU A 379 13.71 16.97 -3.10
C LEU A 379 13.95 16.83 -1.59
N ASP A 380 14.92 16.04 -1.14
CA ASP A 380 15.18 15.88 0.31
C ASP A 380 15.56 17.21 0.97
N ARG A 381 16.39 18.03 0.31
CA ARG A 381 16.79 19.33 0.85
C ARG A 381 15.67 20.35 0.76
N ARG A 382 14.86 20.29 -0.31
CA ARG A 382 13.72 21.18 -0.52
C ARG A 382 12.63 20.94 0.53
N LEU A 383 12.27 19.68 0.73
CA LEU A 383 11.28 19.29 1.72
C LEU A 383 11.80 19.56 3.13
N ALA A 384 13.03 19.10 3.43
CA ALA A 384 13.62 19.13 4.77
C ALA A 384 12.65 18.60 5.85
N TRP A 385 11.76 17.70 5.46
CA TRP A 385 10.75 17.16 6.37
C TRP A 385 11.39 16.15 7.31
N PRO A 386 11.01 16.18 8.59
CA PRO A 386 11.31 15.08 9.48
C PRO A 386 10.51 13.82 9.08
N VAL A 387 10.83 12.70 9.72
CA VAL A 387 10.19 11.41 9.44
C VAL A 387 8.68 11.49 9.66
N SER A 388 8.26 12.11 10.75
CA SER A 388 6.85 12.24 11.12
C SER A 388 6.04 12.99 10.08
N ARG A 389 6.55 14.12 9.55
CA ARG A 389 5.88 14.87 8.48
C ARG A 389 5.79 14.06 7.19
N THR A 390 6.83 13.28 6.87
CA THR A 390 6.82 12.39 5.70
C THR A 390 5.77 11.29 5.84
N LEU A 391 5.66 10.67 7.02
CA LEU A 391 4.62 9.68 7.32
C LEU A 391 3.21 10.29 7.24
N GLU A 392 3.02 11.49 7.79
CA GLU A 392 1.76 12.22 7.68
C GLU A 392 1.41 12.50 6.22
N PHE A 393 2.37 12.95 5.40
CA PHE A 393 2.16 13.16 3.96
C PHE A 393 1.71 11.87 3.26
N ILE A 394 2.31 10.73 3.57
CA ILE A 394 1.97 9.45 2.91
C ILE A 394 0.58 8.95 3.33
N TYR A 395 0.24 9.01 4.62
CA TYR A 395 -0.90 8.28 5.20
C TYR A 395 -2.07 9.13 5.68
N LEU A 396 -1.82 10.35 6.13
CA LEU A 396 -2.83 11.15 6.85
C LEU A 396 -3.22 12.43 6.12
N ASP A 397 -2.37 12.91 5.22
CA ASP A 397 -2.58 14.15 4.50
C ASP A 397 -3.75 14.01 3.49
N ARG A 398 -4.55 15.08 3.40
CA ARG A 398 -5.71 15.15 2.52
C ARG A 398 -5.30 15.21 1.05
N ALA A 399 -4.11 15.74 0.77
CA ALA A 399 -3.59 15.82 -0.59
C ALA A 399 -3.33 14.43 -1.19
N THR A 400 -2.99 13.45 -0.36
CA THR A 400 -2.67 12.08 -0.78
C THR A 400 -3.80 11.08 -0.51
N GLU A 401 -4.93 11.52 0.04
CA GLU A 401 -6.13 10.70 0.27
C GLU A 401 -6.59 9.97 -1.00
N THR A 402 -6.66 10.70 -2.11
CA THR A 402 -7.10 10.17 -3.41
C THR A 402 -6.12 9.16 -4.01
N HIS A 403 -4.86 9.17 -3.59
CA HIS A 403 -3.90 8.12 -3.95
C HIS A 403 -4.23 6.81 -3.23
N ARG A 404 -4.64 6.90 -1.96
CA ARG A 404 -5.05 5.75 -1.14
C ARG A 404 -6.39 5.18 -1.63
N ASP A 405 -7.33 6.03 -2.03
CA ASP A 405 -8.58 5.63 -2.70
C ASP A 405 -8.31 4.81 -3.97
N LEU A 406 -7.43 5.32 -4.86
CA LEU A 406 -7.08 4.61 -6.10
C LEU A 406 -6.49 3.23 -5.80
N ARG A 407 -5.58 3.13 -4.82
CA ARG A 407 -5.01 1.83 -4.41
C ARG A 407 -6.09 0.87 -3.95
N ALA A 408 -7.06 1.33 -3.17
CA ALA A 408 -8.18 0.52 -2.71
C ALA A 408 -9.07 0.03 -3.86
N VAL A 409 -9.42 0.92 -4.81
CA VAL A 409 -10.19 0.57 -6.01
C VAL A 409 -9.46 -0.50 -6.83
N VAL A 410 -8.17 -0.30 -7.10
CA VAL A 410 -7.36 -1.28 -7.84
C VAL A 410 -7.30 -2.62 -7.12
N THR A 411 -7.08 -2.59 -5.80
CA THR A 411 -7.02 -3.79 -4.94
C THR A 411 -8.33 -4.57 -5.00
N HIS A 412 -9.46 -3.88 -4.86
CA HIS A 412 -10.78 -4.50 -4.89
C HIS A 412 -11.00 -5.23 -6.23
N HIS A 413 -10.72 -4.58 -7.36
CA HIS A 413 -10.90 -5.21 -8.68
C HIS A 413 -9.97 -6.39 -8.95
N ILE A 414 -8.79 -6.44 -8.32
CA ILE A 414 -7.82 -7.53 -8.49
C ILE A 414 -8.15 -8.73 -7.59
N ASP A 415 -8.43 -8.48 -6.31
CA ASP A 415 -8.47 -9.53 -5.30
C ASP A 415 -9.85 -10.21 -5.16
N VAL A 416 -10.94 -9.57 -5.61
CA VAL A 416 -12.28 -10.21 -5.62
C VAL A 416 -12.49 -11.17 -6.80
N THR A 417 -11.50 -11.31 -7.68
CA THR A 417 -11.62 -12.14 -8.87
C THR A 417 -10.45 -13.10 -9.04
N THR A 418 -10.78 -14.32 -9.45
CA THR A 418 -9.84 -15.33 -9.95
C THR A 418 -9.84 -15.40 -11.48
N ASP A 419 -10.62 -14.57 -12.17
CA ASP A 419 -10.65 -14.53 -13.63
C ASP A 419 -9.39 -13.82 -14.18
N PRO A 420 -8.52 -14.53 -14.92
CA PRO A 420 -7.34 -13.94 -15.53
C PRO A 420 -7.65 -12.77 -16.47
N LEU A 421 -8.81 -12.79 -17.16
CA LEU A 421 -9.20 -11.74 -18.09
C LEU A 421 -9.57 -10.44 -17.36
N LEU A 422 -10.25 -10.53 -16.21
CA LEU A 422 -10.56 -9.35 -15.37
C LEU A 422 -9.29 -8.72 -14.77
N ARG A 423 -8.35 -9.54 -14.28
CA ARG A 423 -7.05 -9.05 -13.79
C ARG A 423 -6.26 -8.38 -14.91
N TYR A 424 -6.25 -8.99 -16.10
CA TYR A 424 -5.64 -8.43 -17.29
C TYR A 424 -6.20 -7.03 -17.60
N TRP A 425 -7.52 -6.90 -17.72
CA TRP A 425 -8.16 -5.60 -18.04
C TRP A 425 -7.96 -4.55 -16.96
N THR A 426 -7.91 -4.94 -15.68
CA THR A 426 -7.57 -4.04 -14.57
C THR A 426 -6.15 -3.48 -14.73
N VAL A 427 -5.18 -4.33 -15.08
CA VAL A 427 -3.79 -3.90 -15.32
C VAL A 427 -3.69 -3.04 -16.59
N VAL A 428 -4.39 -3.40 -17.67
CA VAL A 428 -4.46 -2.59 -18.90
C VAL A 428 -5.02 -1.19 -18.61
N ALA A 429 -6.12 -1.10 -17.86
CA ALA A 429 -6.74 0.16 -17.48
C ALA A 429 -5.76 1.04 -16.70
N LEU A 430 -5.16 0.49 -15.64
CA LEU A 430 -4.18 1.20 -14.80
C LEU A 430 -3.00 1.71 -15.64
N LYS A 431 -2.44 0.88 -16.52
CA LYS A 431 -1.28 1.26 -17.34
C LYS A 431 -1.63 2.29 -18.40
N LYS A 432 -2.75 2.13 -19.10
CA LYS A 432 -3.17 3.06 -20.16
C LYS A 432 -3.49 4.44 -19.59
N MET A 433 -4.24 4.50 -18.48
CA MET A 433 -4.56 5.77 -17.84
C MET A 433 -3.32 6.49 -17.32
N THR A 434 -2.38 5.76 -16.71
CA THR A 434 -1.14 6.35 -16.21
C THR A 434 -0.23 6.83 -17.35
N ALA A 435 -0.28 6.19 -18.52
CA ALA A 435 0.55 6.55 -19.67
C ALA A 435 0.28 7.97 -20.18
N THR A 436 -0.99 8.38 -20.25
CA THR A 436 -1.37 9.72 -20.72
C THR A 436 -0.70 10.84 -19.92
N TYR A 437 -0.62 10.67 -18.60
CA TYR A 437 0.06 11.62 -17.73
C TYR A 437 1.58 11.51 -17.82
N ALA A 438 2.10 10.28 -17.86
CA ALA A 438 3.54 10.03 -17.97
C ALA A 438 4.14 10.69 -19.23
N ASP A 439 3.41 10.72 -20.34
CA ASP A 439 3.87 11.36 -21.58
C ASP A 439 4.05 12.89 -21.41
N ALA A 440 3.10 13.55 -20.75
CA ALA A 440 3.17 15.00 -20.48
C ALA A 440 4.30 15.35 -19.50
N VAL A 441 4.41 14.59 -18.40
CA VAL A 441 5.50 14.71 -17.42
C VAL A 441 6.85 14.47 -18.10
N GLY A 442 6.95 13.43 -18.91
CA GLY A 442 8.18 13.08 -19.62
C GLY A 442 8.60 14.10 -20.65
N ALA A 443 7.67 14.76 -21.33
CA ALA A 443 7.99 15.86 -22.22
C ALA A 443 8.66 17.03 -21.48
N LEU A 444 8.16 17.40 -20.29
CA LEU A 444 8.80 18.42 -19.46
C LEU A 444 10.14 17.93 -18.91
N ALA A 445 10.21 16.70 -18.38
CA ALA A 445 11.42 16.12 -17.83
C ALA A 445 12.56 16.03 -18.85
N ARG A 446 12.27 15.68 -20.11
CA ARG A 446 13.28 15.68 -21.18
C ARG A 446 13.85 17.08 -21.44
N ARG A 447 13.00 18.11 -21.49
CA ARG A 447 13.46 19.50 -21.63
C ARG A 447 14.35 19.91 -20.46
N VAL A 448 13.94 19.60 -19.23
CA VAL A 448 14.72 19.92 -18.02
C VAL A 448 16.06 19.19 -18.02
N GLU A 449 16.07 17.88 -18.30
CA GLU A 449 17.29 17.07 -18.41
C GLU A 449 18.24 17.65 -19.48
N GLU A 450 17.74 17.97 -20.67
CA GLU A 450 18.53 18.53 -21.77
C GLU A 450 19.14 19.90 -21.44
N LYS A 451 18.41 20.76 -20.72
CA LYS A 451 18.87 22.11 -20.37
C LYS A 451 19.79 22.15 -19.15
N THR A 452 19.60 21.25 -18.20
CA THR A 452 20.32 21.26 -16.91
C THR A 452 21.44 20.21 -16.83
N GLY A 453 21.41 19.19 -17.70
CA GLY A 453 22.30 18.04 -17.62
C GLY A 453 22.01 17.09 -16.46
N ARG A 454 20.92 17.30 -15.70
CA ARG A 454 20.55 16.45 -14.56
C ARG A 454 19.81 15.19 -15.03
N PRO A 455 20.21 13.99 -14.61
CA PRO A 455 19.58 12.76 -15.06
C PRO A 455 18.18 12.61 -14.46
N LEU A 456 17.17 12.38 -15.30
CA LEU A 456 15.79 12.13 -14.88
C LEU A 456 15.27 10.81 -15.49
N PRO A 457 15.94 9.67 -15.25
CA PRO A 457 15.65 8.40 -15.92
C PRO A 457 14.23 7.88 -15.72
N TYR A 458 13.59 8.15 -14.58
CA TYR A 458 12.22 7.69 -14.35
C TYR A 458 11.21 8.53 -15.14
N LEU A 459 11.28 9.86 -14.99
CA LEU A 459 10.32 10.82 -15.53
C LEU A 459 10.48 10.99 -17.03
N THR A 460 11.70 10.96 -17.59
CA THR A 460 11.93 11.14 -19.03
C THR A 460 11.43 9.98 -19.89
N LEU A 461 11.22 8.81 -19.27
CA LEU A 461 10.84 7.56 -19.93
C LEU A 461 11.86 7.05 -20.96
N LYS A 462 13.05 7.68 -21.06
CA LYS A 462 14.12 7.35 -22.02
C LYS A 462 14.85 6.05 -21.67
N ARG A 463 14.84 5.65 -20.39
CA ARG A 463 15.57 4.50 -19.88
C ARG A 463 14.64 3.42 -19.35
N THR A 464 15.01 2.18 -19.62
CA THR A 464 14.35 1.00 -19.05
C THR A 464 15.33 0.29 -18.12
N PRO A 465 14.88 -0.23 -16.96
CA PRO A 465 15.69 -1.13 -16.15
C PRO A 465 16.08 -2.33 -17.00
N HIS A 466 17.18 -2.98 -16.64
CA HIS A 466 17.50 -4.28 -17.23
C HIS A 466 16.30 -5.22 -17.10
N ASP A 467 16.05 -5.98 -18.17
CA ASP A 467 14.98 -6.96 -18.19
C ASP A 467 15.12 -7.93 -17.02
N THR A 468 13.99 -8.17 -16.35
CA THR A 468 13.94 -9.23 -15.35
C THR A 468 14.09 -10.55 -16.08
N VAL A 469 15.22 -11.24 -15.88
CA VAL A 469 15.43 -12.58 -16.41
C VAL A 469 14.42 -13.50 -15.76
N MET A 470 13.46 -13.99 -16.55
CA MET A 470 12.48 -14.98 -16.12
C MET A 470 12.74 -16.28 -16.85
N GLU A 471 12.50 -17.40 -16.17
CA GLU A 471 12.51 -18.72 -16.82
C GLU A 471 11.56 -18.71 -18.04
N PRO A 472 11.94 -19.35 -19.16
CA PRO A 472 11.07 -19.45 -20.34
C PRO A 472 9.74 -20.15 -20.02
N ASP A 473 8.62 -19.57 -20.43
CA ASP A 473 7.30 -20.21 -20.38
C ASP A 473 6.53 -19.90 -21.69
N PRO A 474 6.82 -20.63 -22.78
CA PRO A 474 6.21 -20.37 -24.09
C PRO A 474 4.68 -20.44 -24.07
N ALA A 475 4.10 -21.27 -23.19
CA ALA A 475 2.66 -21.41 -23.09
C ALA A 475 2.02 -20.16 -22.47
N ALA A 476 2.62 -19.59 -21.43
CA ALA A 476 2.17 -18.33 -20.85
C ALA A 476 2.46 -17.13 -21.76
N ASP A 477 3.64 -17.09 -22.40
CA ASP A 477 4.03 -16.00 -23.28
C ASP A 477 3.18 -15.96 -24.59
N ALA A 478 2.58 -17.09 -24.98
CA ALA A 478 1.65 -17.18 -26.12
C ALA A 478 0.21 -16.74 -25.79
N VAL A 479 -0.15 -16.49 -24.52
CA VAL A 479 -1.51 -16.07 -24.15
C VAL A 479 -1.83 -14.71 -24.76
N ARG A 480 -3.01 -14.64 -25.40
CA ARG A 480 -3.61 -13.44 -26.00
C ARG A 480 -4.93 -13.15 -25.31
N PHE A 481 -4.92 -12.42 -24.19
CA PHE A 481 -6.16 -12.10 -23.46
C PHE A 481 -7.14 -11.29 -24.31
N ASP A 482 -6.61 -10.46 -25.21
CA ASP A 482 -7.40 -9.63 -26.11
C ASP A 482 -8.28 -10.45 -27.07
N THR A 483 -7.83 -11.64 -27.48
CA THR A 483 -8.55 -12.47 -28.46
C THR A 483 -9.61 -13.40 -27.84
N TRP A 484 -9.75 -13.40 -26.52
CA TRP A 484 -10.69 -14.27 -25.81
C TRP A 484 -12.14 -13.80 -25.95
N ALA A 485 -13.10 -14.72 -26.03
CA ALA A 485 -14.49 -14.36 -25.79
C ALA A 485 -14.70 -14.01 -24.30
N ALA A 486 -15.43 -12.94 -24.02
CA ALA A 486 -15.76 -12.49 -22.67
C ALA A 486 -17.26 -12.66 -22.45
N ALA A 487 -17.64 -13.23 -21.30
CA ALA A 487 -19.04 -13.28 -20.90
C ALA A 487 -19.56 -11.87 -20.56
N PRO A 488 -20.86 -11.59 -20.71
CA PRO A 488 -21.42 -10.26 -20.42
C PRO A 488 -21.06 -9.73 -19.03
N GLU A 489 -21.12 -10.58 -18.00
CA GLU A 489 -20.76 -10.24 -16.63
C GLU A 489 -19.27 -9.86 -16.47
N THR A 490 -18.38 -10.52 -17.22
CA THR A 490 -16.95 -10.18 -17.27
C THR A 490 -16.74 -8.83 -17.95
N VAL A 491 -17.50 -8.54 -19.02
CA VAL A 491 -17.45 -7.23 -19.70
C VAL A 491 -17.93 -6.13 -18.76
N ASP A 492 -19.07 -6.32 -18.09
CA ASP A 492 -19.61 -5.33 -17.16
C ASP A 492 -18.63 -5.04 -16.00
N ALA A 493 -18.06 -6.10 -15.41
CA ALA A 493 -17.09 -5.96 -14.33
C ALA A 493 -15.78 -5.28 -14.78
N ALA A 494 -15.25 -5.64 -15.96
CA ALA A 494 -14.08 -4.98 -16.52
C ALA A 494 -14.35 -3.51 -16.86
N GLN A 495 -15.54 -3.19 -17.37
CA GLN A 495 -15.93 -1.83 -17.68
C GLN A 495 -16.01 -0.98 -16.40
N ALA A 496 -16.64 -1.51 -15.34
CA ALA A 496 -16.67 -0.86 -14.04
C ALA A 496 -15.26 -0.61 -13.48
N ALA A 497 -14.34 -1.57 -13.65
CA ALA A 497 -12.95 -1.40 -13.25
C ALA A 497 -12.24 -0.28 -14.04
N ILE A 498 -12.43 -0.22 -15.35
CA ILE A 498 -11.86 0.84 -16.20
C ILE A 498 -12.38 2.22 -15.76
N GLU A 499 -13.69 2.36 -15.58
CA GLU A 499 -14.34 3.62 -15.20
C GLU A 499 -13.94 4.05 -13.78
N GLY A 500 -13.92 3.12 -12.82
CA GLY A 500 -13.51 3.38 -11.44
C GLY A 500 -12.05 3.82 -11.32
N ILE A 501 -11.15 3.16 -12.04
CA ILE A 501 -9.72 3.53 -12.10
C ILE A 501 -9.55 4.89 -12.76
N ALA A 502 -10.21 5.14 -13.90
CA ALA A 502 -10.13 6.42 -14.59
C ALA A 502 -10.63 7.58 -13.73
N SER A 503 -11.79 7.40 -13.08
CA SER A 503 -12.35 8.40 -12.16
C SER A 503 -11.40 8.70 -11.00
N SER A 504 -10.85 7.67 -10.37
CA SER A 504 -9.92 7.82 -9.24
C SER A 504 -8.63 8.54 -9.66
N ILE A 505 -8.08 8.18 -10.81
CA ILE A 505 -6.90 8.85 -11.37
C ILE A 505 -7.20 10.33 -11.65
N PHE A 506 -8.36 10.63 -12.23
CA PHE A 506 -8.76 12.00 -12.54
C PHE A 506 -8.88 12.86 -11.27
N VAL A 507 -9.59 12.37 -10.25
CA VAL A 507 -9.76 13.05 -8.96
C VAL A 507 -8.40 13.30 -8.30
N ARG A 508 -7.50 12.31 -8.35
CA ARG A 508 -6.14 12.41 -7.79
C ARG A 508 -5.34 13.56 -8.39
N TYR A 509 -5.35 13.71 -9.70
CA TYR A 509 -4.57 14.79 -10.33
C TYR A 509 -5.18 16.17 -10.09
N ASN A 510 -6.52 16.29 -10.07
CA ASN A 510 -7.14 17.54 -9.66
C ASN A 510 -6.77 17.90 -8.23
N ARG A 511 -6.74 16.94 -7.30
CA ARG A 511 -6.28 17.17 -5.92
C ARG A 511 -4.83 17.66 -5.84
N MET A 512 -3.94 17.13 -6.67
CA MET A 512 -2.56 17.63 -6.78
C MET A 512 -2.53 19.09 -7.25
N LEU A 513 -3.31 19.44 -8.28
CA LEU A 513 -3.41 20.83 -8.77
C LEU A 513 -4.04 21.78 -7.75
N ASP A 514 -5.06 21.32 -7.01
CA ASP A 514 -5.66 22.08 -5.90
C ASP A 514 -4.61 22.36 -4.82
N SER A 515 -3.79 21.35 -4.47
CA SER A 515 -2.74 21.50 -3.46
C SER A 515 -1.70 22.56 -3.86
N LEU A 516 -1.41 22.66 -5.17
CA LEU A 516 -0.58 23.73 -5.71
C LEU A 516 -1.27 25.09 -5.63
N ALA A 517 -2.54 25.18 -6.04
CA ALA A 517 -3.29 26.43 -6.03
C ALA A 517 -3.40 27.02 -4.61
N HIS A 518 -3.54 26.16 -3.60
CA HIS A 518 -3.55 26.55 -2.19
C HIS A 518 -2.15 26.77 -1.59
N ARG A 519 -1.10 26.40 -2.32
CA ARG A 519 0.30 26.41 -1.85
C ARG A 519 0.46 25.59 -0.57
N ASP A 520 -0.07 24.37 -0.57
CA ASP A 520 0.02 23.45 0.56
C ASP A 520 1.47 22.96 0.78
N TYR A 521 2.30 23.02 -0.26
CA TYR A 521 3.70 22.60 -0.27
C TYR A 521 4.61 23.67 -0.92
N PRO A 522 4.75 24.86 -0.32
CA PRO A 522 5.54 25.96 -0.90
C PRO A 522 7.03 25.62 -1.03
N GLU A 523 7.53 24.64 -0.29
CA GLU A 523 8.93 24.22 -0.26
C GLU A 523 9.39 23.45 -1.51
N VAL A 524 8.45 22.86 -2.27
CA VAL A 524 8.73 22.22 -3.56
C VAL A 524 8.52 23.13 -4.77
N ALA A 525 7.96 24.33 -4.54
CA ALA A 525 7.68 25.34 -5.55
C ALA A 525 8.92 26.17 -5.96
#